data_AF-A0A7X1LH09-F1
#
_entry.id   AF-A0A7X1LH09-F1
#
_cell.length_a   1.000
_cell.length_b   1.000
_cell.length_c   1.000
_cell.angle_alpha   90.00
_cell.angle_beta   90.00
_cell.angle_gamma   90.00
#
_symmetry.space_group_name_H-M   'P 1'
#
loop_
_entity.id
_entity.type
_entity.pdbx_description
1 polymer ?
#
loop_
_entity_poly.entity_id
_entity_poly.type
_entity_poly.pdbx_seq_one_letter_code
_entity_poly.pdbx_strand_id
1 'polypeptide(L)'
;TAMSADLILPAAMWVEKEGAYGNAERRTHVWHQLVNAPGDARSDLWQLVEFSKRFTTDEVWTEEILAQNPDYRGKTLFEVLFANGKVDRYPLSEVDPDYANREAEAFGFYLQKGLFEEYAEFGRGHGHDLATYDVYHQERGLRWPVVDGKETKWRYREGYDPYVKPGEGVRFYGKPDGRAVILAVPYEPPAESPDEEYDFWLVTGRVLEHWHSGSMTMRVP
;
A
#
# COMPACT_ATOMS: atom_id res chain seq x y z
N THR A 1 -17.57 11.74 9.60
CA THR A 1 -16.63 12.24 8.57
C THR A 1 -17.36 12.78 7.36
N ALA A 2 -18.04 11.96 6.55
CA ALA A 2 -18.69 12.45 5.32
C ALA A 2 -19.72 13.59 5.57
N MET A 3 -20.53 13.51 6.64
CA MET A 3 -21.47 14.58 7.02
C MET A 3 -20.81 15.93 7.38
N SER A 4 -19.50 15.93 7.64
CA SER A 4 -18.73 17.12 8.00
C SER A 4 -17.86 17.61 6.85
N ALA A 5 -18.02 17.04 5.64
CA ALA A 5 -17.26 17.39 4.45
C ALA A 5 -18.09 18.25 3.49
N ASP A 6 -17.41 19.03 2.66
CA ASP A 6 -18.04 19.89 1.64
C ASP A 6 -18.29 19.15 0.32
N LEU A 7 -17.52 18.09 0.05
CA LEU A 7 -17.65 17.23 -1.12
C LEU A 7 -17.51 15.77 -0.70
N ILE A 8 -18.42 14.92 -1.20
CA ILE A 8 -18.42 13.48 -0.96
C ILE A 8 -18.39 12.78 -2.31
N LEU A 9 -17.39 11.92 -2.51
CA LEU A 9 -17.25 11.11 -3.72
C LEU A 9 -17.63 9.66 -3.42
N PRO A 10 -18.51 9.02 -4.23
CA PRO A 10 -18.85 7.62 -4.05
C PRO A 10 -17.67 6.72 -4.43
N ALA A 11 -17.20 5.90 -3.48
CA ALA A 11 -15.99 5.09 -3.64
C ALA A 11 -16.31 3.59 -3.79
N ALA A 12 -15.66 2.94 -4.76
CA ALA A 12 -15.72 1.47 -4.91
C ALA A 12 -14.90 0.77 -3.81
N MET A 13 -15.47 -0.26 -3.19
CA MET A 13 -14.93 -0.91 -2.00
C MET A 13 -14.58 -2.38 -2.22
N TRP A 14 -13.57 -2.85 -1.49
CA TRP A 14 -13.15 -4.26 -1.43
C TRP A 14 -13.09 -4.95 -2.80
N VAL A 15 -13.90 -5.98 -3.05
CA VAL A 15 -13.91 -6.77 -4.30
C VAL A 15 -14.61 -6.08 -5.48
N GLU A 16 -15.10 -4.84 -5.31
CA GLU A 16 -15.55 -4.00 -6.43
C GLU A 16 -14.37 -3.43 -7.25
N LYS A 17 -13.13 -3.71 -6.86
CA LYS A 17 -11.88 -3.33 -7.52
C LYS A 17 -10.81 -4.41 -7.34
N GLU A 18 -9.83 -4.45 -8.22
CA GLU A 18 -8.61 -5.23 -8.02
C GLU A 18 -7.80 -4.61 -6.88
N GLY A 19 -7.20 -5.43 -6.00
CA GLY A 19 -6.48 -4.88 -4.85
C GLY A 19 -5.48 -5.82 -4.20
N ALA A 20 -4.73 -5.25 -3.26
CA ALA A 20 -3.68 -5.93 -2.52
C ALA A 20 -3.68 -5.48 -1.04
N TYR A 21 -3.50 -6.43 -0.11
CA TYR A 21 -3.30 -6.14 1.32
C TYR A 21 -2.16 -6.95 1.93
N GLY A 22 -1.38 -6.31 2.79
CA GLY A 22 -0.38 -6.93 3.65
C GLY A 22 -0.91 -7.14 5.08
N ASN A 23 -0.70 -8.33 5.64
CA ASN A 23 -1.13 -8.65 7.01
C ASN A 23 0.01 -8.54 8.05
N ALA A 24 -0.33 -8.83 9.32
CA ALA A 24 0.60 -8.73 10.46
C ALA A 24 1.84 -9.64 10.37
N GLU A 25 1.79 -10.73 9.61
CA GLU A 25 2.94 -11.63 9.41
C GLU A 25 3.71 -11.36 8.11
N ARG A 26 3.54 -10.17 7.51
CA ARG A 26 4.15 -9.72 6.25
C ARG A 26 3.59 -10.39 4.98
N ARG A 27 2.47 -11.10 5.07
CA ARG A 27 1.88 -11.79 3.92
C ARG A 27 1.08 -10.81 3.07
N THR A 28 1.53 -10.59 1.84
CA THR A 28 0.79 -9.84 0.83
C THR A 28 -0.18 -10.78 0.12
N HIS A 29 -1.47 -10.44 0.07
CA HIS A 29 -2.49 -11.09 -0.75
C HIS A 29 -3.02 -10.10 -1.78
N VAL A 30 -3.35 -10.59 -2.96
CA VAL A 30 -4.07 -9.83 -3.99
C VAL A 30 -5.42 -10.47 -4.26
N TRP A 31 -6.33 -9.71 -4.85
CA TRP A 31 -7.61 -10.19 -5.35
C TRP A 31 -7.97 -9.46 -6.64
N HIS A 32 -8.60 -10.18 -7.58
CA HIS A 32 -9.22 -9.57 -8.75
C HIS A 32 -10.50 -8.80 -8.39
N GLN A 33 -10.91 -7.87 -9.26
CA GLN A 33 -12.24 -7.30 -9.18
C GLN A 33 -13.29 -8.39 -9.48
N LEU A 34 -14.22 -8.62 -8.56
CA LEU A 34 -15.23 -9.69 -8.68
C LEU A 34 -16.62 -9.17 -9.05
N VAL A 35 -16.91 -7.90 -8.74
CA VAL A 35 -18.21 -7.27 -9.01
C VAL A 35 -18.01 -5.83 -9.43
N ASN A 36 -19.06 -5.22 -10.00
CA ASN A 36 -19.08 -3.79 -10.29
C ASN A 36 -19.64 -3.01 -9.11
N ALA A 37 -19.03 -1.88 -8.80
CA ALA A 37 -19.55 -0.93 -7.82
C ALA A 37 -20.92 -0.36 -8.27
N PRO A 38 -21.81 0.00 -7.33
CA PRO A 38 -23.13 0.54 -7.66
C PRO A 38 -23.06 1.96 -8.22
N GLY A 39 -23.93 2.25 -9.20
CA GLY A 39 -24.05 3.57 -9.81
C GLY A 39 -22.73 4.07 -10.39
N ASP A 40 -22.36 5.30 -10.04
CA ASP A 40 -21.12 5.95 -10.49
C ASP A 40 -19.97 5.84 -9.48
N ALA A 41 -20.05 4.92 -8.51
CA ALA A 41 -18.96 4.69 -7.58
C ALA A 41 -17.69 4.24 -8.33
N ARG A 42 -16.56 4.88 -8.03
CA ARG A 42 -15.24 4.58 -8.62
C ARG A 42 -14.21 4.41 -7.52
N SER A 43 -13.22 3.56 -7.73
CA SER A 43 -12.21 3.28 -6.71
C SER A 43 -11.40 4.52 -6.36
N ASP A 44 -10.83 4.52 -5.16
CA ASP A 44 -9.90 5.57 -4.72
C ASP A 44 -8.70 5.68 -5.69
N LEU A 45 -8.21 4.54 -6.22
CA LEU A 45 -7.14 4.51 -7.21
C LEU A 45 -7.53 5.28 -8.48
N TRP A 46 -8.73 5.02 -9.00
CA TRP A 46 -9.24 5.74 -10.16
C TRP A 46 -9.35 7.24 -9.86
N GLN A 47 -9.89 7.62 -8.71
CA GLN A 47 -10.08 9.02 -8.33
C GLN A 47 -8.73 9.77 -8.26
N LEU A 48 -7.70 9.15 -7.65
CA LEU A 48 -6.35 9.73 -7.55
C LEU A 48 -5.71 9.92 -8.93
N VAL A 49 -5.75 8.88 -9.77
CA VAL A 49 -5.11 8.89 -11.09
C VAL A 49 -5.84 9.84 -12.03
N GLU A 50 -7.17 9.85 -12.04
CA GLU A 50 -7.94 10.79 -12.85
C GLU A 50 -7.72 12.24 -12.40
N PHE A 51 -7.70 12.50 -11.09
CA PHE A 51 -7.51 13.85 -10.57
C PHE A 51 -6.11 14.40 -10.90
N SER A 52 -5.10 13.54 -10.99
CA SER A 52 -3.74 13.94 -11.37
C SER A 52 -3.64 14.55 -12.78
N LYS A 53 -4.59 14.27 -13.69
CA LYS A 53 -4.65 14.90 -15.01
C LYS A 53 -4.98 16.40 -14.95
N ARG A 54 -5.44 16.91 -13.80
CA ARG A 54 -5.90 18.29 -13.62
C ARG A 54 -4.79 19.28 -13.26
N PHE A 55 -3.58 18.80 -13.03
CA PHE A 55 -2.44 19.61 -12.64
C PHE A 55 -1.30 19.38 -13.60
N THR A 56 -0.75 20.46 -14.11
CA THR A 56 0.51 20.47 -14.85
C THR A 56 1.68 20.66 -13.90
N THR A 57 2.85 20.21 -14.30
CA THR A 57 4.10 20.43 -13.56
C THR A 57 4.39 21.91 -13.34
N ASP A 58 4.02 22.77 -14.28
CA ASP A 58 4.25 24.23 -14.21
C ASP A 58 3.38 24.90 -13.15
N GLU A 59 2.26 24.29 -12.77
CA GLU A 59 1.39 24.76 -11.68
C GLU A 59 1.88 24.32 -10.30
N VAL A 60 2.55 23.16 -10.22
CA VAL A 60 2.83 22.50 -8.93
C VAL A 60 4.30 22.32 -8.59
N TRP A 61 5.22 22.51 -9.54
CA TRP A 61 6.66 22.42 -9.31
C TRP A 61 7.31 23.79 -9.35
N THR A 62 8.43 23.92 -8.64
CA THR A 62 9.21 25.15 -8.68
C THR A 62 9.95 25.28 -10.01
N GLU A 63 10.20 26.52 -10.42
CA GLU A 63 10.99 26.81 -11.61
C GLU A 63 12.39 26.19 -11.55
N GLU A 64 12.99 26.07 -10.37
CA GLU A 64 14.27 25.38 -10.17
C GLU A 64 14.22 23.91 -10.59
N ILE A 65 13.17 23.18 -10.18
CA ILE A 65 12.99 21.77 -10.55
C ILE A 65 12.76 21.64 -12.06
N LEU A 66 11.94 22.51 -12.64
CA LEU A 66 11.63 22.49 -14.08
C LEU A 66 12.81 22.91 -14.95
N ALA A 67 13.70 23.78 -14.46
CA ALA A 67 14.93 24.15 -15.14
C ALA A 67 15.93 22.98 -15.17
N GLN A 68 15.98 22.18 -14.10
CA GLN A 68 16.80 20.97 -14.04
C GLN A 68 16.21 19.80 -14.84
N ASN A 69 14.89 19.79 -15.05
CA ASN A 69 14.17 18.72 -15.74
C ASN A 69 13.25 19.28 -16.84
N PRO A 70 13.81 19.88 -17.90
CA PRO A 70 13.04 20.61 -18.91
C PRO A 70 12.02 19.73 -19.66
N ASP A 71 12.28 18.43 -19.78
CA ASP A 71 11.41 17.47 -20.47
C ASP A 71 10.07 17.22 -19.75
N TYR A 72 9.91 17.71 -18.52
CA TYR A 72 8.65 17.62 -17.78
C TYR A 72 7.75 18.85 -17.94
N ARG A 73 8.24 19.97 -18.49
CA ARG A 73 7.44 21.18 -18.64
C ARG A 73 6.19 20.95 -19.48
N GLY A 74 5.09 21.53 -19.02
CA GLY A 74 3.77 21.44 -19.62
C GLY A 74 3.08 20.08 -19.48
N LYS A 75 3.73 19.06 -18.89
CA LYS A 75 3.12 17.76 -18.67
C LYS A 75 2.18 17.80 -17.48
N THR A 76 1.15 16.98 -17.52
CA THR A 76 0.29 16.70 -16.38
C THR A 76 0.99 15.80 -15.36
N LEU A 77 0.56 15.85 -14.09
CA LEU A 77 1.03 14.88 -13.09
C LEU A 77 0.66 13.45 -13.47
N PHE A 78 -0.41 13.25 -14.24
CA PHE A 78 -0.72 11.92 -14.80
C PHE A 78 0.40 11.39 -15.70
N GLU A 79 0.88 12.21 -16.65
CA GLU A 79 1.97 11.84 -17.55
C GLU A 79 3.29 11.61 -16.80
N VAL A 80 3.54 12.37 -15.73
CA VAL A 80 4.77 12.23 -14.96
C VAL A 80 4.74 11.02 -14.02
N LEU A 81 3.60 10.74 -13.38
CA LEU A 81 3.50 9.76 -12.29
C LEU A 81 2.97 8.40 -12.75
N PHE A 82 2.10 8.36 -13.77
CA PHE A 82 1.36 7.14 -14.13
C PHE A 82 1.57 6.70 -15.59
N ALA A 83 1.83 7.62 -16.53
CA ALA A 83 2.18 7.31 -17.91
C ALA A 83 3.67 7.59 -18.19
N ASN A 84 4.53 7.04 -17.34
CA ASN A 84 5.95 7.40 -17.22
C ASN A 84 6.92 6.40 -17.88
N GLY A 85 6.42 5.42 -18.64
CA GLY A 85 7.18 4.33 -19.26
C GLY A 85 7.49 3.16 -18.32
N LYS A 86 7.20 3.29 -17.01
CA LYS A 86 7.31 2.22 -16.02
C LYS A 86 5.94 1.71 -15.60
N VAL A 87 5.06 2.60 -15.16
CA VAL A 87 3.72 2.25 -14.67
C VAL A 87 2.79 1.84 -15.82
N ASP A 88 2.89 2.47 -16.97
CA ASP A 88 2.07 2.19 -18.16
C ASP A 88 2.64 1.12 -19.10
N ARG A 89 3.74 0.46 -18.71
CA ARG A 89 4.44 -0.50 -19.58
C ARG A 89 3.68 -1.80 -19.82
N TYR A 90 2.74 -2.15 -18.95
CA TYR A 90 2.02 -3.42 -19.00
C TYR A 90 0.72 -3.24 -19.80
N PRO A 91 0.58 -3.87 -20.98
CA PRO A 91 -0.58 -3.66 -21.84
C PRO A 91 -1.85 -4.32 -21.27
N LEU A 92 -3.01 -3.88 -21.76
CA LEU A 92 -4.31 -4.46 -21.40
C LEU A 92 -4.40 -5.97 -21.66
N SER A 93 -3.65 -6.49 -22.62
CA SER A 93 -3.63 -7.93 -22.93
C SER A 93 -3.05 -8.79 -21.80
N GLU A 94 -2.39 -8.20 -20.81
CA GLU A 94 -1.93 -8.90 -19.61
C GLU A 94 -2.95 -8.91 -18.47
N VAL A 95 -4.04 -8.15 -18.59
CA VAL A 95 -5.17 -8.26 -17.65
C VAL A 95 -5.83 -9.61 -17.87
N ASP A 96 -6.15 -10.31 -16.78
CA ASP A 96 -6.87 -11.57 -16.85
C ASP A 96 -8.26 -11.35 -17.47
N PRO A 97 -8.57 -11.97 -18.63
CA PRO A 97 -9.82 -11.74 -19.34
C PRO A 97 -11.06 -12.27 -18.61
N ASP A 98 -10.89 -13.12 -17.59
CA ASP A 98 -12.01 -13.66 -16.81
C ASP A 98 -12.53 -12.67 -15.77
N TYR A 99 -11.81 -11.57 -15.52
CA TYR A 99 -12.17 -10.56 -14.52
C TYR A 99 -12.27 -9.16 -15.14
N ALA A 100 -13.16 -8.35 -14.59
CA ALA A 100 -13.19 -6.93 -14.91
C ALA A 100 -11.92 -6.25 -14.35
N ASN A 101 -11.47 -5.17 -15.00
CA ASN A 101 -10.52 -4.24 -14.38
C ASN A 101 -10.83 -2.83 -14.90
N ARG A 102 -11.68 -2.12 -14.16
CA ARG A 102 -12.24 -0.83 -14.62
C ARG A 102 -11.19 0.26 -14.75
N GLU A 103 -10.17 0.28 -13.89
CA GLU A 103 -9.08 1.25 -13.99
C GLU A 103 -8.21 0.98 -15.20
N ALA A 104 -7.86 -0.29 -15.46
CA ALA A 104 -7.10 -0.63 -16.64
C ALA A 104 -7.86 -0.24 -17.91
N GLU A 105 -9.14 -0.59 -18.03
CA GLU A 105 -10.00 -0.16 -19.12
C GLU A 105 -10.06 1.37 -19.27
N ALA A 106 -10.15 2.11 -18.16
CA ALA A 106 -10.26 3.57 -18.17
C ALA A 106 -8.97 4.28 -18.61
N PHE A 107 -7.80 3.72 -18.30
CA PHE A 107 -6.51 4.35 -18.56
C PHE A 107 -5.72 3.73 -19.73
N GLY A 108 -6.13 2.56 -20.22
CA GLY A 108 -5.59 1.93 -21.43
C GLY A 108 -4.38 1.01 -21.20
N PHE A 109 -4.05 0.69 -19.95
CA PHE A 109 -2.93 -0.19 -19.57
C PHE A 109 -3.18 -0.82 -18.19
N TYR A 110 -2.46 -1.88 -17.85
CA TYR A 110 -2.60 -2.60 -16.58
C TYR A 110 -1.99 -1.81 -15.40
N LEU A 111 -2.71 -0.79 -14.96
CA LEU A 111 -2.28 0.20 -13.96
C LEU A 111 -1.81 -0.43 -12.64
N GLN A 112 -2.57 -1.38 -12.08
CA GLN A 112 -2.25 -1.99 -10.79
C GLN A 112 -0.90 -2.73 -10.83
N LYS A 113 -0.67 -3.51 -11.89
CA LYS A 113 0.59 -4.24 -12.11
C LYS A 113 1.77 -3.28 -12.26
N GLY A 114 1.61 -2.23 -13.06
CA GLY A 114 2.62 -1.19 -13.23
C GLY A 114 3.02 -0.50 -11.95
N LEU A 115 2.04 -0.04 -11.18
CA LEU A 115 2.27 0.59 -9.88
C LEU A 115 2.95 -0.36 -8.91
N PHE A 116 2.49 -1.61 -8.84
CA PHE A 116 3.08 -2.60 -7.95
C PHE A 116 4.53 -2.89 -8.29
N GLU A 117 4.84 -3.10 -9.57
CA GLU A 117 6.19 -3.45 -10.02
C GLU A 117 7.17 -2.28 -9.85
N GLU A 118 6.76 -1.04 -10.15
CA GLU A 118 7.57 0.15 -9.88
C GLU A 118 7.80 0.34 -8.36
N TYR A 119 6.77 0.18 -7.54
CA TYR A 119 6.89 0.22 -6.09
C TYR A 119 7.82 -0.87 -5.54
N ALA A 120 7.74 -2.08 -6.08
CA ALA A 120 8.53 -3.22 -5.61
C ALA A 120 10.05 -3.03 -5.85
N GLU A 121 10.45 -2.19 -6.82
CA GLU A 121 11.87 -1.85 -7.05
C GLU A 121 12.56 -1.28 -5.80
N PHE A 122 11.83 -0.55 -4.95
CA PHE A 122 12.39 0.01 -3.72
C PHE A 122 12.83 -1.05 -2.72
N GLY A 123 12.14 -2.19 -2.67
CA GLY A 123 12.34 -3.22 -1.64
C GLY A 123 13.19 -4.40 -2.10
N ARG A 124 13.16 -4.73 -3.39
CA ARG A 124 13.91 -5.85 -3.98
C ARG A 124 15.42 -5.61 -3.87
N GLY A 125 16.14 -6.57 -3.32
CA GLY A 125 17.57 -6.47 -2.97
C GLY A 125 17.87 -5.70 -1.69
N HIS A 126 16.87 -5.11 -1.04
CA HIS A 126 17.00 -4.23 0.12
C HIS A 126 16.23 -4.74 1.36
N GLY A 127 16.04 -6.06 1.44
CA GLY A 127 15.43 -6.73 2.60
C GLY A 127 13.91 -6.65 2.66
N HIS A 128 13.26 -6.11 1.63
CA HIS A 128 11.81 -5.91 1.54
C HIS A 128 11.25 -6.46 0.22
N ASP A 129 11.81 -7.57 -0.24
CA ASP A 129 11.53 -8.17 -1.54
C ASP A 129 10.07 -8.64 -1.65
N LEU A 130 9.31 -8.00 -2.53
CA LEU A 130 8.04 -8.51 -2.99
C LEU A 130 8.28 -9.45 -4.18
N ALA A 131 7.49 -10.52 -4.27
CA ALA A 131 7.43 -11.36 -5.46
C ALA A 131 6.97 -10.51 -6.66
N THR A 132 7.03 -11.07 -7.87
CA THR A 132 6.38 -10.45 -9.03
C THR A 132 4.87 -10.43 -8.83
N TYR A 133 4.20 -9.39 -9.32
CA TYR A 133 2.77 -9.18 -9.14
C TYR A 133 1.93 -10.42 -9.48
N ASP A 134 2.21 -11.05 -10.62
CA ASP A 134 1.48 -12.21 -11.11
C ASP A 134 1.53 -13.42 -10.16
N VAL A 135 2.62 -13.58 -9.40
CA VAL A 135 2.73 -14.69 -8.43
C VAL A 135 1.71 -14.54 -7.32
N TYR A 136 1.39 -13.32 -6.91
CA TYR A 136 0.40 -13.10 -5.86
C TYR A 136 -1.01 -13.48 -6.31
N HIS A 137 -1.36 -13.37 -7.59
CA HIS A 137 -2.65 -13.82 -8.11
C HIS A 137 -2.77 -15.35 -8.15
N GLN A 138 -1.64 -16.06 -8.15
CA GLN A 138 -1.58 -17.53 -8.15
C GLN A 138 -1.51 -18.13 -6.74
N GLU A 139 -1.01 -17.35 -5.77
CA GLU A 139 -0.73 -17.81 -4.41
C GLU A 139 -1.75 -17.30 -3.40
N ARG A 140 -1.92 -18.03 -2.30
CA ARG A 140 -2.64 -17.53 -1.11
C ARG A 140 -1.73 -16.62 -0.28
N GLY A 141 -1.22 -15.61 -0.96
CA GLY A 141 -0.24 -14.65 -0.49
C GLY A 141 1.14 -15.24 -0.18
N LEU A 142 2.14 -14.36 -0.06
CA LEU A 142 3.51 -14.71 0.32
C LEU A 142 4.07 -13.70 1.32
N ARG A 143 4.88 -14.18 2.27
CA ARG A 143 5.57 -13.34 3.27
C ARG A 143 6.89 -12.81 2.76
N TRP A 144 7.03 -11.49 2.72
CA TRP A 144 8.29 -10.85 2.35
C TRP A 144 9.37 -10.98 3.46
N PRO A 145 10.67 -10.94 3.11
CA PRO A 145 11.21 -10.91 1.74
C PRO A 145 10.98 -12.24 0.99
N VAL A 146 10.52 -12.15 -0.25
CA VAL A 146 10.42 -13.27 -1.20
C VAL A 146 11.65 -13.23 -2.09
N VAL A 147 12.60 -14.14 -1.88
CA VAL A 147 13.87 -14.20 -2.62
C VAL A 147 13.92 -15.54 -3.35
N ASP A 148 14.27 -15.53 -4.64
CA ASP A 148 14.28 -16.71 -5.52
C ASP A 148 12.97 -17.52 -5.45
N GLY A 149 11.84 -16.81 -5.39
CA GLY A 149 10.50 -17.40 -5.29
C GLY A 149 10.13 -17.98 -3.92
N LYS A 150 11.00 -17.85 -2.90
CA LYS A 150 10.78 -18.41 -1.56
C LYS A 150 10.45 -17.33 -0.53
N GLU A 151 9.32 -17.46 0.14
CA GLU A 151 8.95 -16.58 1.25
C GLU A 151 9.83 -16.75 2.50
N THR A 152 9.96 -15.68 3.28
CA THR A 152 10.75 -15.66 4.52
C THR A 152 9.86 -15.64 5.76
N LYS A 153 9.92 -16.73 6.54
CA LYS A 153 9.11 -16.91 7.76
C LYS A 153 9.72 -16.19 8.97
N TRP A 154 11.03 -16.33 9.18
CA TRP A 154 11.76 -15.70 10.27
C TRP A 154 12.87 -14.82 9.70
N ARG A 155 12.81 -13.53 10.00
CA ARG A 155 13.85 -12.56 9.64
C ARG A 155 14.99 -12.56 10.66
N TYR A 156 16.16 -12.10 10.24
CA TYR A 156 17.38 -11.94 11.04
C TYR A 156 18.03 -13.23 11.54
N ARG A 157 17.54 -14.41 11.13
CA ARG A 157 18.07 -15.71 11.57
C ARG A 157 18.75 -16.47 10.44
N GLU A 158 19.99 -16.90 10.67
CA GLU A 158 20.73 -17.75 9.73
C GLU A 158 19.94 -19.01 9.37
N GLY A 159 19.94 -19.36 8.08
CA GLY A 159 19.22 -20.53 7.53
C GLY A 159 17.74 -20.30 7.25
N TYR A 160 17.15 -19.20 7.74
CA TYR A 160 15.75 -18.84 7.49
C TYR A 160 15.60 -17.55 6.69
N ASP A 161 16.48 -16.59 6.92
CA ASP A 161 16.51 -15.31 6.23
C ASP A 161 17.69 -15.27 5.24
N PRO A 162 17.45 -15.07 3.93
CA PRO A 162 18.50 -15.02 2.93
C PRO A 162 19.48 -13.85 3.10
N TYR A 163 19.12 -12.82 3.88
CA TYR A 163 20.01 -11.67 4.14
C TYR A 163 21.01 -11.90 5.28
N VAL A 164 20.91 -13.02 6.00
CA VAL A 164 21.84 -13.37 7.09
C VAL A 164 22.92 -14.28 6.56
N LYS A 165 24.18 -13.88 6.68
CA LYS A 165 25.30 -14.63 6.10
C LYS A 165 25.61 -15.88 6.93
N PRO A 166 26.14 -16.94 6.30
CA PRO A 166 26.60 -18.12 7.01
C PRO A 166 27.60 -17.78 8.13
N GLY A 167 27.42 -18.36 9.30
CA GLY A 167 28.26 -18.15 10.48
C GLY A 167 27.90 -16.94 11.34
N GLU A 168 26.90 -16.13 10.97
CA GLU A 168 26.46 -14.99 11.78
C GLU A 168 25.45 -15.38 12.87
N GLY A 169 24.72 -16.49 12.70
CA GLY A 169 23.69 -16.98 13.61
C GLY A 169 22.44 -16.09 13.66
N VAL A 170 22.59 -14.83 14.08
CA VAL A 170 21.57 -13.78 14.09
C VAL A 170 22.21 -12.46 13.65
N ARG A 171 21.57 -11.75 12.72
CA ARG A 171 21.99 -10.41 12.31
C ARG A 171 20.82 -9.47 12.08
N PHE A 172 20.76 -8.39 12.84
CA PHE A 172 19.78 -7.32 12.68
C PHE A 172 20.29 -6.29 11.67
N TYR A 173 20.36 -6.69 10.40
CA TYR A 173 20.98 -5.92 9.30
C TYR A 173 20.31 -4.57 8.99
N GLY A 174 19.19 -4.23 9.64
CA GLY A 174 18.66 -2.86 9.66
C GLY A 174 19.53 -1.87 10.46
N LYS A 175 20.44 -2.36 11.30
CA LYS A 175 21.45 -1.54 12.00
C LYS A 175 22.81 -1.72 11.33
N PRO A 176 23.62 -0.65 11.17
CA PRO A 176 24.93 -0.74 10.53
C PRO A 176 25.87 -1.77 11.16
N ASP A 177 25.80 -1.97 12.49
CA ASP A 177 26.61 -2.94 13.24
C ASP A 177 25.96 -4.34 13.34
N GLY A 178 24.75 -4.51 12.80
CA GLY A 178 24.00 -5.77 12.80
C GLY A 178 23.42 -6.18 14.16
N ARG A 179 23.40 -5.29 15.17
CA ARG A 179 22.97 -5.61 16.53
C ARG A 179 21.60 -5.02 16.86
N ALA A 180 20.81 -5.75 17.64
CA ALA A 180 19.63 -5.20 18.28
C ALA A 180 20.04 -4.29 19.45
N VAL A 181 19.21 -3.30 19.76
CA VAL A 181 19.46 -2.35 20.84
C VAL A 181 18.63 -2.75 22.05
N ILE A 182 19.28 -2.93 23.21
CA ILE A 182 18.62 -3.03 24.51
C ILE A 182 18.53 -1.61 25.08
N LEU A 183 17.30 -1.15 25.34
CA LEU A 183 17.04 0.20 25.83
C LEU A 183 16.66 0.16 27.32
N ALA A 184 17.36 0.94 28.14
CA ALA A 184 16.97 1.22 29.51
C ALA A 184 16.12 2.50 29.53
N VAL A 185 14.80 2.33 29.65
CA VAL A 185 13.84 3.45 29.67
C VAL A 185 13.11 3.48 31.02
N PRO A 186 12.95 4.65 31.65
CA PRO A 186 12.21 4.77 32.91
C PRO A 186 10.70 4.69 32.67
N TYR A 187 9.95 4.50 33.76
CA TYR A 187 8.51 4.78 33.77
C TYR A 187 8.28 6.29 33.70
N GLU A 188 7.31 6.72 32.89
CA GLU A 188 6.73 8.06 32.88
C GLU A 188 5.21 7.91 33.00
N PRO A 189 4.52 8.77 33.78
CA PRO A 189 3.09 8.65 33.97
C PRO A 189 2.29 9.00 32.70
N PRO A 190 1.00 8.61 32.64
CA PRO A 190 0.09 9.06 31.59
C PRO A 190 -0.02 10.59 31.55
N ALA A 191 -0.36 11.13 30.38
CA ALA A 191 -0.55 12.57 30.20
C ALA A 191 -1.65 13.15 31.10
N GLU A 192 -2.69 12.36 31.36
CA GLU A 192 -3.79 12.68 32.28
C GLU A 192 -4.10 11.42 33.09
N SER A 193 -4.20 11.59 34.40
CA SER A 193 -4.64 10.55 35.34
C SER A 193 -5.87 11.08 36.07
N PRO A 194 -6.78 10.21 36.53
CA PRO A 194 -7.92 10.61 37.33
C PRO A 194 -7.53 11.48 38.52
N ASP A 195 -8.37 12.46 38.81
CA ASP A 195 -8.25 13.38 39.93
C ASP A 195 -9.57 13.46 40.72
N GLU A 196 -9.74 14.51 41.53
CA GLU A 196 -10.95 14.69 42.34
C GLU A 196 -12.20 15.06 41.52
N GLU A 197 -12.04 15.67 40.34
CA GLU A 197 -13.14 16.06 39.45
C GLU A 197 -13.46 14.94 38.44
N TYR A 198 -12.42 14.27 37.92
CA TYR A 198 -12.52 13.17 36.95
C TYR A 198 -12.00 11.87 37.56
N ASP A 199 -12.84 11.17 38.32
CA ASP A 199 -12.45 10.08 39.23
C ASP A 199 -12.39 8.68 38.61
N PHE A 200 -12.53 8.55 37.29
CA PHE A 200 -12.47 7.27 36.57
C PHE A 200 -11.44 7.26 35.45
N TRP A 201 -10.78 6.11 35.29
CA TRP A 201 -10.07 5.79 34.07
C TRP A 201 -11.07 5.45 32.96
N LEU A 202 -11.06 6.22 31.88
CA LEU A 202 -11.75 5.88 30.64
C LEU A 202 -10.81 5.11 29.71
N VAL A 203 -11.14 3.85 29.44
CA VAL A 203 -10.45 3.03 28.43
C VAL A 203 -11.44 2.71 27.32
N THR A 204 -11.05 2.99 26.08
CA THR A 204 -11.87 2.69 24.89
C THR A 204 -11.24 1.56 24.07
N GLY A 205 -12.04 0.88 23.27
CA GLY A 205 -11.59 -0.30 22.54
C GLY A 205 -12.53 -0.72 21.42
N ARG A 206 -12.51 -2.01 21.13
CA ARG A 206 -13.36 -2.67 20.12
C ARG A 206 -14.13 -3.80 20.79
N VAL A 207 -15.21 -4.20 20.16
CA VAL A 207 -15.90 -5.47 20.41
C VAL A 207 -15.68 -6.39 19.21
N LEU A 208 -15.94 -7.69 19.39
CA LEU A 208 -15.68 -8.69 18.37
C LEU A 208 -16.50 -8.44 17.09
N GLU A 209 -17.74 -8.02 17.26
CA GLU A 209 -18.78 -7.97 16.22
C GLU A 209 -18.66 -6.74 15.31
N HIS A 210 -17.86 -5.75 15.69
CA HIS A 210 -17.85 -4.46 15.01
C HIS A 210 -16.46 -3.98 14.63
N TRP A 211 -16.36 -3.51 13.39
CA TRP A 211 -15.15 -2.93 12.85
C TRP A 211 -15.16 -1.42 13.00
N HIS A 212 -14.26 -0.92 13.85
CA HIS A 212 -13.94 0.51 13.98
C HIS A 212 -15.20 1.36 14.26
N SER A 213 -15.55 2.30 13.39
CA SER A 213 -16.71 3.19 13.55
C SER A 213 -18.06 2.52 13.28
N GLY A 214 -18.07 1.22 12.97
CA GLY A 214 -19.27 0.47 12.64
C GLY A 214 -19.87 0.82 11.27
N SER A 215 -19.20 1.67 10.47
CA SER A 215 -19.77 2.13 9.19
C SER A 215 -20.04 1.01 8.19
N MET A 216 -19.41 -0.15 8.33
CA MET A 216 -19.71 -1.36 7.58
C MET A 216 -20.53 -2.35 8.42
N THR A 217 -20.02 -2.75 9.59
CA THR A 217 -20.59 -3.86 10.37
C THR A 217 -21.94 -3.53 11.01
N MET A 218 -22.23 -2.27 11.36
CA MET A 218 -23.57 -1.88 11.86
C MET A 218 -24.60 -1.69 10.74
N ARG A 219 -24.23 -1.99 9.48
CA ARG A 219 -25.15 -2.10 8.34
C ARG A 219 -25.45 -3.56 7.98
N VAL A 220 -24.97 -4.51 8.79
CA VAL A 220 -25.29 -5.93 8.70
C VAL A 220 -26.29 -6.25 9.83
N PRO A 221 -27.53 -6.69 9.51
CA PRO A 221 -28.55 -7.04 10.50
C PRO A 221 -28.17 -8.21 11.42
#